data_AF-A0A4Q0I1S0-F1
#
_entry.id   AF-A0A4Q0I1S0-F1
#
_cell.length_a   1.000
_cell.length_b   1.000
_cell.length_c   1.000
_cell.angle_alpha   90.00
_cell.angle_beta   90.00
_cell.angle_gamma   90.00
#
_symmetry.space_group_name_H-M   'P 1'
#
loop_
_entity.id
_entity.type
_entity.pdbx_description
1 polymer ?
#
loop_
_entity_poly.entity_id
_entity_poly.type
_entity_poly.pdbx_seq_one_letter_code
_entity_poly.pdbx_strand_id
1 'polypeptide(L)'
;MNWILLIGDEKFNLDVIKAIKHPDSIRCYDVNEIKNRYCVDFGTDHIFYDYDETGSILMDYERKDLKKIPFKNPHIIIMTYTSEERLRNILQHSIFPKGIYVDNDFGLIIPMEEYVRLGMPTR
;
A
#
# COMPACT_ATOMS: atom_id res chain seq x y z
N MET A 1 5.49 -12.38 -7.29
CA MET A 1 4.72 -11.47 -6.42
C MET A 1 5.41 -10.14 -6.48
N ASN A 2 4.63 -9.09 -6.71
CA ASN A 2 5.11 -7.72 -6.77
C ASN A 2 4.61 -6.97 -5.54
N TRP A 3 5.25 -5.87 -5.19
CA TRP A 3 4.86 -5.05 -4.05
C TRP A 3 5.09 -3.58 -4.35
N ILE A 4 4.35 -2.75 -3.63
CA ILE A 4 4.59 -1.31 -3.49
C ILE A 4 4.48 -0.96 -2.01
N LEU A 5 5.05 0.16 -1.60
CA LEU A 5 4.86 0.73 -0.27
C LEU A 5 3.82 1.84 -0.36
N LEU A 6 2.83 1.76 0.50
CA LEU A 6 1.90 2.83 0.77
C LEU A 6 2.42 3.58 1.99
N ILE A 7 2.59 4.89 1.85
CA ILE A 7 3.18 5.75 2.88
C ILE A 7 2.14 6.81 3.24
N GLY A 8 1.70 6.84 4.49
CA GLY A 8 0.75 7.82 4.98
C GLY A 8 1.24 8.55 6.23
N ASP A 9 0.37 9.40 6.76
CA ASP A 9 0.59 10.10 8.04
C ASP A 9 0.40 9.15 9.24
N GLU A 10 0.46 9.70 10.46
CA GLU A 10 0.33 8.94 11.70
C GLU A 10 -1.02 8.22 11.88
N LYS A 11 -2.03 8.52 11.06
CA LYS A 11 -3.34 7.87 11.08
C LYS A 11 -3.42 6.70 10.10
N PHE A 12 -2.43 6.55 9.22
CA PHE A 12 -2.42 5.49 8.22
C PHE A 12 -2.00 4.16 8.84
N ASN A 13 -2.91 3.19 8.82
CA ASN A 13 -2.71 1.84 9.35
C ASN A 13 -3.72 0.86 8.69
N LEU A 14 -3.72 -0.41 9.11
CA LEU A 14 -4.61 -1.41 8.52
C LEU A 14 -6.10 -1.12 8.72
N ASP A 15 -6.50 -0.41 9.79
CA ASP A 15 -7.92 -0.10 10.00
C ASP A 15 -8.45 0.82 8.90
N VAL A 16 -7.60 1.71 8.36
CA VAL A 16 -7.93 2.52 7.17
C VAL A 16 -8.19 1.62 5.95
N ILE A 17 -7.37 0.59 5.75
CA ILE A 17 -7.53 -0.37 4.64
C ILE A 17 -8.74 -1.29 4.83
N LYS A 18 -9.04 -1.67 6.07
CA LYS A 18 -10.21 -2.48 6.43
C LYS A 18 -11.52 -1.72 6.29
N ALA A 19 -11.49 -0.40 6.51
CA ALA A 19 -12.66 0.46 6.43
C ALA A 19 -13.14 0.71 4.98
N ILE A 20 -12.27 0.53 3.98
CA ILE A 20 -12.66 0.68 2.58
C ILE A 20 -13.32 -0.61 2.06
N LYS A 21 -14.29 -0.45 1.16
CA LYS A 21 -14.83 -1.60 0.43
C LYS A 21 -13.76 -2.11 -0.53
N HIS A 22 -13.68 -3.43 -0.70
CA HIS A 22 -12.85 -4.07 -1.72
C HIS A 22 -13.79 -4.68 -2.76
N PRO A 23 -14.15 -3.95 -3.84
CA PRO A 23 -15.04 -4.48 -4.86
C PRO A 23 -14.50 -5.79 -5.44
N ASP A 24 -15.42 -6.69 -5.78
CA ASP A 24 -15.10 -8.01 -6.36
C ASP A 24 -14.33 -8.98 -5.44
N SER A 25 -14.01 -8.58 -4.20
CA SER A 25 -13.45 -9.51 -3.21
C SER A 25 -14.50 -10.54 -2.79
N ILE A 26 -14.09 -11.80 -2.66
CA ILE A 26 -14.92 -12.87 -2.09
C ILE A 26 -15.00 -12.71 -0.57
N ARG A 27 -13.87 -12.38 0.05
CA ARG A 27 -13.75 -12.16 1.49
C ARG A 27 -12.51 -11.35 1.80
N CYS A 28 -12.51 -10.75 2.98
CA CYS A 28 -11.33 -10.13 3.55
C CYS A 28 -11.18 -10.56 5.00
N TYR A 29 -9.93 -10.73 5.44
CA TYR A 29 -9.65 -11.24 6.78
C TYR A 29 -8.24 -10.86 7.25
N ASP A 30 -8.07 -10.77 8.57
CA ASP A 30 -6.76 -10.76 9.20
C ASP A 30 -6.12 -12.14 9.09
N VAL A 31 -4.84 -12.18 8.69
CA VAL A 31 -4.06 -13.42 8.60
C VAL A 31 -3.48 -13.73 9.97
N ASN A 32 -4.06 -14.69 10.68
CA ASN A 32 -3.74 -14.95 12.09
C ASN A 32 -2.29 -15.42 12.31
N GLU A 33 -1.68 -16.04 11.30
CA GLU A 33 -0.32 -16.59 11.36
C GLU A 33 0.76 -15.52 11.19
N ILE A 34 0.41 -14.34 10.65
CA ILE A 34 1.33 -13.25 10.35
C ILE A 34 0.81 -11.97 10.99
N LYS A 35 1.51 -11.48 12.02
CA LYS A 35 1.13 -10.25 12.72
C LYS A 35 1.01 -9.08 11.73
N ASN A 36 -0.04 -8.27 11.90
CA ASN A 36 -0.27 -7.07 11.11
C ASN A 36 -0.37 -7.33 9.59
N ARG A 37 -0.95 -8.47 9.21
CA ARG A 37 -1.30 -8.76 7.82
C ARG A 37 -2.80 -8.84 7.63
N TYR A 38 -3.29 -8.09 6.65
CA TYR A 38 -4.66 -8.17 6.16
C TYR A 38 -4.68 -8.71 4.73
N CYS A 39 -5.60 -9.63 4.44
CA CYS A 39 -5.77 -10.24 3.14
C CYS A 39 -7.10 -9.84 2.51
N VAL A 40 -7.06 -9.48 1.23
CA VAL A 40 -8.22 -9.34 0.36
C VAL A 40 -8.16 -10.48 -0.65
N ASP A 41 -9.10 -11.41 -0.54
CA ASP A 41 -9.16 -12.65 -1.31
C ASP A 41 -10.20 -12.53 -2.42
N PHE A 42 -9.74 -12.77 -3.65
CA PHE A 42 -10.53 -12.70 -4.85
C PHE A 42 -10.78 -14.09 -5.47
N GLY A 43 -10.42 -15.15 -4.76
CA GLY A 43 -10.56 -16.55 -5.17
C GLY A 43 -9.39 -17.06 -6.01
N THR A 44 -9.04 -16.36 -7.08
CA THR A 44 -7.91 -16.72 -7.97
C THR A 44 -6.62 -15.98 -7.63
N ASP A 45 -6.74 -14.82 -6.98
CA ASP A 45 -5.62 -14.00 -6.55
C ASP A 45 -5.89 -13.31 -5.20
N HIS A 46 -4.83 -12.72 -4.66
CA HIS A 46 -4.82 -12.10 -3.34
C HIS A 46 -4.06 -10.79 -3.38
N ILE A 47 -4.51 -9.85 -2.55
CA ILE A 47 -3.70 -8.71 -2.13
C ILE A 47 -3.48 -8.80 -0.63
N PHE A 48 -2.22 -8.67 -0.23
CA PHE A 48 -1.84 -8.59 1.16
C PHE A 48 -1.42 -7.17 1.50
N TYR A 49 -1.85 -6.72 2.67
CA TYR A 49 -1.42 -5.47 3.27
C TYR A 49 -0.71 -5.79 4.58
N ASP A 50 0.59 -5.50 4.63
CA ASP A 50 1.44 -5.72 5.78
C ASP A 50 1.81 -4.37 6.41
N TYR A 51 1.41 -4.13 7.64
CA TYR A 51 1.74 -2.88 8.33
C TYR A 51 3.07 -2.98 9.08
N ASP A 52 4.00 -2.09 8.76
CA ASP A 52 5.32 -1.99 9.38
C ASP A 52 5.25 -1.26 10.72
N GLU A 53 4.82 -1.98 11.75
CA GLU A 53 4.67 -1.45 13.12
C GLU A 53 5.98 -0.99 13.75
N THR A 54 7.12 -1.57 13.35
CA THR A 54 8.43 -1.23 13.93
C THR A 54 9.09 -0.05 13.23
N GLY A 55 8.54 0.41 12.10
CA GLY A 55 9.16 1.43 11.25
C GLY A 55 10.47 0.97 10.62
N SER A 56 10.68 -0.34 10.51
CA SER A 56 11.92 -0.94 10.02
C SER A 56 12.20 -0.57 8.57
N ILE A 57 11.17 -0.43 7.74
CA ILE A 57 11.30 -0.07 6.32
C ILE A 57 11.87 1.33 6.17
N LEU A 58 11.40 2.28 6.97
CA LEU A 58 11.90 3.67 6.93
C LEU A 58 13.38 3.76 7.33
N MET A 59 13.89 2.82 8.13
CA MET A 59 15.32 2.80 8.52
C MET A 59 16.22 2.45 7.34
N ASP A 60 15.70 1.74 6.33
CA ASP A 60 16.43 1.35 5.12
C ASP A 60 16.45 2.45 4.05
N TYR A 61 15.64 3.50 4.22
CA TYR A 61 15.59 4.60 3.25
C TYR A 61 16.83 5.47 3.33
N GLU A 62 17.39 5.80 2.17
CA GLU A 62 18.42 6.83 2.10
C GLU A 62 17.85 8.20 2.50
N ARG A 63 18.70 9.05 3.08
CA ARG A 63 18.33 10.41 3.51
C ARG A 63 17.72 11.26 2.39
N LYS A 64 18.11 11.03 1.13
CA LYS A 64 17.55 11.73 -0.03
C LYS A 64 16.08 11.35 -0.30
N ASP A 65 15.72 10.10 -0.01
CA ASP A 65 14.40 9.54 -0.25
C ASP A 65 13.46 9.87 0.90
N LEU A 66 13.95 9.86 2.15
CA LEU A 66 13.20 10.37 3.30
C LEU A 66 12.73 11.82 3.12
N LYS A 67 13.51 12.67 2.44
CA LYS A 67 13.12 14.06 2.14
C LYS A 67 11.95 14.19 1.17
N LYS A 68 11.63 13.14 0.41
CA LYS A 68 10.48 13.12 -0.52
C LYS A 68 9.16 12.81 0.19
N ILE A 69 9.22 12.27 1.41
CA ILE A 69 8.06 11.90 2.21
C ILE A 69 7.58 13.12 3.00
N PRO A 70 6.36 13.63 2.77
CA PRO A 70 5.89 14.88 3.40
C PRO A 70 5.23 14.67 4.77
N PHE A 71 5.46 13.52 5.42
CA PHE A 71 4.85 13.20 6.71
C PHE A 71 5.89 13.34 7.82
N LYS A 72 5.49 13.97 8.93
CA LYS A 72 6.34 14.12 10.11
C LYS A 72 6.60 12.78 10.80
N ASN A 73 5.58 11.92 10.85
CA ASN A 73 5.65 10.57 11.38
C ASN A 73 5.05 9.59 10.36
N PRO A 74 5.82 9.22 9.32
CA PRO A 74 5.30 8.37 8.25
C PRO A 74 5.01 6.96 8.74
N HIS A 75 3.88 6.42 8.28
CA HIS A 75 3.48 5.04 8.51
C HIS A 75 3.45 4.28 7.19
N ILE A 76 3.93 3.04 7.20
CA ILE A 76 4.09 2.24 5.99
C ILE A 76 3.21 0.99 6.02
N ILE A 77 2.56 0.73 4.89
CA ILE A 77 1.91 -0.54 4.56
C ILE A 77 2.54 -1.09 3.29
N ILE A 78 3.10 -2.30 3.35
CA ILE A 78 3.52 -3.03 2.15
C ILE A 78 2.27 -3.62 1.52
N MET A 79 2.00 -3.27 0.26
CA MET A 79 0.91 -3.83 -0.52
C MET A 79 1.48 -4.84 -1.51
N THR A 80 1.30 -6.13 -1.23
CA THR A 80 1.77 -7.24 -2.07
C THR A 80 0.64 -7.76 -2.95
N TYR A 81 0.90 -7.93 -4.24
CA TYR A 81 -0.09 -8.34 -5.22
C TYR A 81 0.51 -9.29 -6.27
N THR A 82 -0.35 -10.03 -6.95
CA THR A 82 0.00 -10.91 -8.07
C THR A 82 -0.54 -10.41 -9.41
N SER A 83 -1.70 -9.74 -9.40
CA SER A 83 -2.35 -9.19 -10.59
C SER A 83 -2.19 -7.67 -10.62
N GLU A 84 -1.50 -7.16 -11.64
CA GLU A 84 -1.41 -5.72 -11.88
C GLU A 84 -2.79 -5.14 -12.17
N GLU A 85 -3.63 -5.83 -12.93
CA GLU A 85 -5.00 -5.38 -13.22
C GLU A 85 -5.80 -5.15 -11.93
N ARG A 86 -5.72 -6.09 -10.97
CA ARG A 86 -6.34 -5.93 -9.65
C ARG A 86 -5.81 -4.72 -8.89
N LEU A 87 -4.49 -4.56 -8.86
CA LEU A 87 -3.86 -3.40 -8.24
C LEU A 87 -4.43 -2.12 -8.84
N ARG A 88 -4.47 -2.02 -10.17
CA ARG A 88 -4.98 -0.87 -10.90
C ARG A 88 -6.43 -0.56 -10.53
N ASN A 89 -7.28 -1.58 -10.53
CA ASN A 89 -8.70 -1.42 -10.19
C ASN A 89 -8.91 -0.91 -8.76
N ILE A 90 -8.09 -1.35 -7.80
CA ILE A 90 -8.19 -0.91 -6.40
C ILE A 90 -7.67 0.51 -6.22
N LEU A 91 -6.48 0.81 -6.73
CA LEU A 91 -5.84 2.13 -6.55
C LEU A 91 -6.59 3.25 -7.28
N GLN A 92 -7.26 2.95 -8.40
CA GLN A 92 -8.09 3.91 -9.13
C GLN A 92 -9.45 4.15 -8.49
N HIS A 93 -9.89 3.27 -7.60
CA HIS A 93 -11.21 3.40 -7.02
C HIS A 93 -11.26 4.60 -6.08
N SER A 94 -12.30 5.42 -6.20
CA SER A 94 -12.46 6.65 -5.42
C SER A 94 -12.55 6.48 -3.90
N ILE A 95 -12.68 5.23 -3.44
CA ILE A 95 -12.76 4.84 -2.02
C ILE A 95 -11.37 4.55 -1.45
N PHE A 96 -10.36 4.36 -2.29
CA PHE A 96 -9.00 4.11 -1.84
C PHE A 96 -8.47 5.34 -1.07
N PRO A 97 -7.65 5.14 -0.02
CA PRO A 97 -7.13 6.25 0.77
C PRO A 97 -6.44 7.30 -0.10
N LYS A 98 -6.76 8.57 0.16
CA LYS A 98 -6.19 9.73 -0.52
C LYS A 98 -5.16 10.43 0.34
N GLY A 99 -4.31 11.23 -0.29
CA GLY A 99 -3.28 11.97 0.43
C GLY A 99 -2.18 11.08 1.00
N ILE A 100 -2.03 9.87 0.46
CA ILE A 100 -0.92 8.95 0.72
C ILE A 100 0.07 8.99 -0.44
N TYR A 101 1.27 8.49 -0.19
CA TYR A 101 2.35 8.38 -1.16
C TYR A 101 2.58 6.91 -1.51
N VAL A 102 3.12 6.67 -2.69
CA VAL A 102 3.58 5.37 -3.15
C VAL A 102 5.09 5.42 -3.32
N ASP A 103 5.77 4.41 -2.79
CA ASP A 103 7.09 4.00 -3.27
C ASP A 103 6.92 2.69 -4.04
N ASN A 104 7.37 2.66 -5.28
CA ASN A 104 7.29 1.47 -6.11
C ASN A 104 8.56 0.60 -6.07
N ASP A 105 9.51 0.86 -5.17
CA ASP A 105 10.82 0.18 -5.08
C ASP A 105 11.80 0.51 -6.24
N PHE A 106 11.53 1.62 -6.96
CA PHE A 106 12.36 2.14 -8.08
C PHE A 106 12.91 3.55 -7.86
N GLY A 107 12.86 4.05 -6.63
CA GLY A 107 13.24 5.43 -6.32
C GLY A 107 12.17 6.47 -6.72
N LEU A 108 10.98 6.00 -7.11
CA LEU A 108 9.81 6.83 -7.36
C LEU A 108 8.96 6.89 -6.09
N ILE A 109 9.09 7.99 -5.34
CA ILE A 109 8.26 8.31 -4.17
C ILE A 109 7.40 9.50 -4.54
N ILE A 110 6.12 9.27 -4.80
CA ILE A 110 5.18 10.28 -5.33
C ILE A 110 3.78 10.12 -4.70
N PRO A 111 2.94 11.16 -4.76
CA PRO A 111 1.54 11.03 -4.36
C PRO A 111 0.83 9.90 -5.12
N MET A 112 -0.09 9.20 -4.44
CA MET A 112 -0.88 8.11 -5.03
C MET A 112 -1.59 8.54 -6.31
N GLU A 113 -2.17 9.74 -6.31
CA GLU A 113 -2.91 10.27 -7.45
C GLU A 113 -2.00 10.47 -8.67
N GLU A 114 -0.74 10.88 -8.44
CA GLU A 114 0.27 10.99 -9.49
C GLU A 114 0.73 9.61 -9.97
N TYR A 115 0.92 8.65 -9.06
CA TYR A 115 1.27 7.28 -9.41
C TYR A 115 0.22 6.62 -10.31
N VAL A 116 -1.06 6.81 -9.99
CA VAL A 116 -2.19 6.38 -10.82
C VAL A 116 -2.19 7.08 -12.18
N ARG A 117 -1.95 8.41 -12.20
CA ARG A 117 -1.91 9.20 -13.44
C ARG A 117 -0.79 8.75 -14.39
N LEU A 118 0.35 8.32 -13.86
CA LEU A 118 1.48 7.79 -14.63
C LEU A 118 1.27 6.35 -15.12
N GLY A 119 0.10 5.74 -14.86
CA GLY A 119 -0.21 4.38 -15.30
C GLY A 119 0.33 3.29 -14.37
N MET A 120 0.67 3.65 -13.11
CA MET A 120 1.18 2.75 -12.08
C MET A 120 2.42 1.99 -12.57
N PRO A 121 3.54 2.71 -12.82
CA PRO A 121 4.77 2.07 -13.25
C PRO A 121 5.23 1.00 -12.25
N THR A 122 5.32 -0.22 -12.75
CA THR A 122 5.84 -1.41 -12.06
C THR A 122 7.20 -1.79 -12.68
N ARG A 123 7.97 -2.65 -11.98
CA ARG A 123 9.30 -3.14 -12.41
C ARG A 123 9.19 -3.98 -13.69
#